data_AF-T0ZXB8-F1
#
_entry.id   AF-T0ZXB8-F1
#
_cell.length_a   1.000
_cell.length_b   1.000
_cell.length_c   1.000
_cell.angle_alpha   90.00
_cell.angle_beta   90.00
_cell.angle_gamma   90.00
#
_symmetry.space_group_name_H-M   'P 1'
#
loop_
_entity.id
_entity.type
_entity.pdbx_description
1 polymer ?
#
loop_
_entity_poly.entity_id
_entity_poly.type
_entity_poly.pdbx_seq_one_letter_code
_entity_poly.pdbx_strand_id
1 'polypeptide(L)'
;NLDGTVERGYAGSSIWKWDELPQYLSPRYTELARACASVGINGVVLNNVNASPYILTPLYLEKVAALGRVLRPYGIRVYLSVPFSAPITVGRLETADPLTPAVQAWWRKKVAQIYHYVPDFGGFLTKADSEGEPGPEQYGRTQAQGANVLAQALAPYGGIVMWRTFRLFDEPAFRRSRHAGVRHLQ
;
A
#
# COMPACT_ATOMS: atom_id res chain seq x y z
N ASN A 1 -1.84 -5.15 -9.93
CA ASN A 1 -0.57 -5.89 -9.78
C ASN A 1 0.47 -5.28 -10.70
N LEU A 2 1.76 -5.54 -10.45
CA LEU A 2 2.84 -4.94 -11.25
C LEU A 2 2.92 -5.51 -12.67
N ASP A 3 2.40 -6.73 -12.88
CA ASP A 3 2.21 -7.38 -14.19
C ASP A 3 1.02 -6.82 -15.01
N GLY A 4 0.37 -5.76 -14.53
CA GLY A 4 -0.78 -5.16 -15.19
C GLY A 4 -2.13 -5.84 -14.92
N THR A 5 -2.18 -6.96 -14.18
CA THR A 5 -3.47 -7.56 -13.78
C THR A 5 -4.14 -6.78 -12.65
N VAL A 6 -5.46 -6.87 -12.53
CA VAL A 6 -6.24 -6.28 -11.43
C VAL A 6 -6.97 -7.38 -10.68
N GLU A 7 -6.61 -7.58 -9.41
CA GLU A 7 -7.31 -8.55 -8.57
C GLU A 7 -8.77 -8.12 -8.40
N ARG A 8 -9.71 -9.02 -8.69
CA ARG A 8 -11.15 -8.73 -8.77
C ARG A 8 -11.49 -7.61 -9.78
N GLY A 9 -10.68 -7.47 -10.83
CA GLY A 9 -10.93 -6.53 -11.93
C GLY A 9 -11.80 -7.14 -13.02
N TYR A 10 -12.90 -6.46 -13.36
CA TYR A 10 -13.83 -6.87 -14.41
C TYR A 10 -13.89 -5.86 -15.58
N ALA A 11 -12.99 -4.88 -15.59
CA ALA A 11 -12.94 -3.77 -16.55
C ALA A 11 -11.63 -3.75 -17.37
N GLY A 12 -11.02 -4.92 -17.57
CA GLY A 12 -9.73 -5.08 -18.26
C GLY A 12 -8.52 -4.90 -17.34
N SER A 13 -7.35 -4.73 -17.96
CA SER A 13 -6.06 -4.61 -17.26
C SER A 13 -5.88 -3.24 -16.59
N SER A 14 -4.91 -3.18 -15.68
CA SER A 14 -4.45 -1.95 -15.03
C SER A 14 -4.21 -0.85 -16.05
N ILE A 15 -4.68 0.34 -15.72
CA ILE A 15 -4.39 1.55 -16.49
C ILE A 15 -2.92 1.92 -16.35
N TRP A 16 -2.29 1.67 -15.18
CA TRP A 16 -0.87 1.90 -14.95
C TRP A 16 -0.05 0.93 -15.80
N LYS A 17 0.50 1.42 -16.92
CA LYS A 17 1.38 0.68 -17.81
C LYS A 17 2.80 0.72 -17.28
N TRP A 18 3.08 -0.11 -16.28
CA TRP A 18 4.36 -0.10 -15.58
C TRP A 18 5.55 -0.24 -16.52
N ASP A 19 5.48 -1.08 -17.55
CA ASP A 19 6.60 -1.30 -18.49
C ASP A 19 6.90 -0.10 -19.39
N GLU A 20 5.91 0.77 -19.61
CA GLU A 20 6.06 1.99 -20.43
C GLU A 20 6.53 3.20 -19.61
N LEU A 21 6.31 3.17 -18.29
CA LEU A 21 6.71 4.24 -17.38
C LEU A 21 8.22 4.20 -17.08
N PRO A 22 8.85 5.37 -16.85
CA PRO A 22 8.32 6.72 -16.96
C PRO A 22 8.38 7.31 -18.38
N GLN A 23 8.90 6.57 -19.37
CA GLN A 23 9.21 7.08 -20.71
C GLN A 23 7.97 7.50 -21.49
N TYR A 24 6.86 6.79 -21.31
CA TYR A 24 5.59 7.13 -21.91
C TYR A 24 4.50 7.31 -20.85
N LEU A 25 3.81 8.45 -20.94
CA LEU A 25 2.68 8.80 -20.09
C LEU A 25 1.40 8.76 -20.91
N SER A 26 0.59 7.72 -20.70
CA SER A 26 -0.70 7.57 -21.37
C SER A 26 -1.62 8.76 -21.08
N PRO A 27 -2.31 9.34 -22.07
CA PRO A 27 -3.31 10.38 -21.86
C PRO A 27 -4.42 9.98 -20.88
N ARG A 28 -4.70 8.68 -20.74
CA ARG A 28 -5.68 8.13 -19.79
C ARG A 28 -5.38 8.49 -18.32
N TYR A 29 -4.11 8.74 -17.97
CA TYR A 29 -3.75 9.16 -16.62
C TYR A 29 -4.34 10.54 -16.30
N THR A 30 -4.28 11.46 -17.25
CA THR A 30 -4.88 12.80 -17.13
C THR A 30 -6.40 12.73 -17.16
N GLU A 31 -6.99 11.86 -17.98
CA GLU A 31 -8.44 11.65 -18.02
C GLU A 31 -8.98 11.14 -16.68
N LEU A 32 -8.31 10.15 -16.07
CA LEU A 32 -8.63 9.68 -14.73
C LEU A 32 -8.51 10.83 -13.71
N ALA A 33 -7.42 11.59 -13.76
CA ALA A 33 -7.20 12.69 -12.82
C ALA A 33 -8.32 13.72 -12.87
N ARG A 34 -8.76 14.09 -14.09
CA ARG A 34 -9.90 14.99 -14.31
C ARG A 34 -11.20 14.42 -13.74
N ALA A 35 -11.49 13.14 -13.99
CA ALA A 35 -12.70 12.49 -13.52
C ALA A 35 -12.73 12.37 -11.99
N CYS A 36 -11.61 12.01 -11.36
CA CYS A 36 -11.49 11.96 -9.90
C CYS A 36 -11.64 13.36 -9.28
N ALA A 37 -10.94 14.35 -9.83
CA ALA A 37 -11.00 15.72 -9.31
C ALA A 37 -12.38 16.36 -9.47
N SER A 38 -13.12 16.05 -10.54
CA SER A 38 -14.48 16.59 -10.74
C SER A 38 -15.48 16.16 -9.67
N VAL A 39 -15.18 15.08 -8.93
CA VAL A 39 -16.00 14.60 -7.81
C VAL A 39 -15.29 14.70 -6.46
N GLY A 40 -14.19 15.46 -6.38
CA GLY A 40 -13.48 15.75 -5.13
C GLY A 40 -12.57 14.64 -4.61
N ILE A 41 -12.28 13.60 -5.40
CA ILE A 41 -11.27 12.59 -5.02
C ILE A 41 -9.89 13.25 -5.10
N ASN A 42 -9.13 13.16 -4.01
CA ASN A 42 -7.84 13.83 -3.82
C ASN A 42 -6.67 12.88 -3.48
N GLY A 43 -6.90 11.56 -3.61
CA GLY A 43 -5.91 10.55 -3.28
C GLY A 43 -6.11 9.26 -4.06
N VAL A 44 -5.01 8.61 -4.44
CA VAL A 44 -5.04 7.30 -5.11
C VAL A 44 -3.95 6.38 -4.56
N VAL A 45 -4.34 5.13 -4.26
CA VAL A 45 -3.40 4.05 -3.96
C VAL A 45 -3.13 3.30 -5.27
N LEU A 46 -1.88 3.34 -5.74
CA LEU A 46 -1.56 2.90 -7.11
C LEU A 46 -1.52 1.37 -7.30
N ASN A 47 -1.42 0.61 -6.22
CA ASN A 47 -1.18 -0.83 -6.26
C ASN A 47 -2.07 -1.61 -5.30
N ASN A 48 -2.20 -2.91 -5.61
CA ASN A 48 -2.97 -3.87 -4.84
C ASN A 48 -2.47 -3.95 -3.38
N VAL A 49 -3.39 -4.24 -2.46
CA VAL A 49 -3.13 -4.45 -1.03
C VAL A 49 -2.35 -5.72 -0.75
N ASN A 50 -2.48 -6.75 -1.60
CA ASN A 50 -1.57 -7.89 -1.65
C ASN A 50 -0.31 -7.46 -2.42
N ALA A 51 0.44 -6.55 -1.80
CA ALA A 51 1.40 -5.69 -2.47
C ALA A 51 2.72 -6.41 -2.74
N SER A 52 3.22 -6.32 -3.98
CA SER A 52 4.60 -6.68 -4.26
C SER A 52 5.55 -5.66 -3.62
N PRO A 53 6.57 -6.08 -2.83
CA PRO A 53 7.50 -5.15 -2.19
C PRO A 53 8.38 -4.41 -3.21
N TYR A 54 8.50 -4.92 -4.45
CA TYR A 54 9.31 -4.31 -5.50
C TYR A 54 8.84 -2.90 -5.91
N ILE A 55 7.61 -2.51 -5.58
CA ILE A 55 7.12 -1.13 -5.75
C ILE A 55 8.00 -0.10 -5.00
N LEU A 56 8.73 -0.54 -3.98
CA LEU A 56 9.63 0.29 -3.17
C LEU A 56 11.06 0.40 -3.72
N THR A 57 11.35 -0.20 -4.88
CA THR A 57 12.67 -0.13 -5.52
C THR A 57 12.82 1.17 -6.32
N PRO A 58 14.06 1.68 -6.52
CA PRO A 58 14.29 2.90 -7.30
C PRO A 58 13.60 2.88 -8.67
N LEU A 59 13.68 1.74 -9.38
CA LEU A 59 13.04 1.54 -10.67
C LEU A 59 11.53 1.85 -10.65
N TYR A 60 10.82 1.39 -9.62
CA TYR A 60 9.39 1.65 -9.50
C TYR A 60 9.10 3.03 -8.92
N LEU A 61 9.94 3.56 -8.04
CA LEU A 61 9.76 4.91 -7.49
C LEU A 61 9.88 5.99 -8.57
N GLU A 62 10.70 5.80 -9.59
CA GLU A 62 10.73 6.67 -10.79
C GLU A 62 9.40 6.68 -11.54
N LYS A 63 8.79 5.50 -11.70
CA LYS A 63 7.47 5.32 -12.34
C LYS A 63 6.37 5.97 -11.50
N VAL A 64 6.39 5.77 -10.19
CA VAL A 64 5.46 6.39 -9.24
C VAL A 64 5.59 7.90 -9.26
N ALA A 65 6.81 8.44 -9.32
CA ALA A 65 7.05 9.88 -9.44
C ALA A 65 6.49 10.46 -10.74
N ALA A 66 6.62 9.74 -11.85
CA ALA A 66 6.02 10.16 -13.13
C ALA A 66 4.49 10.23 -13.06
N LEU A 67 3.85 9.23 -12.44
CA LEU A 67 2.40 9.26 -12.19
C LEU A 67 2.01 10.40 -11.23
N GLY A 68 2.76 10.59 -10.14
CA GLY A 68 2.55 11.69 -9.20
C GLY A 68 2.59 13.06 -9.88
N ARG A 69 3.51 13.28 -10.83
CA ARG A 69 3.57 14.54 -11.61
C ARG A 69 2.32 14.78 -12.46
N VAL A 70 1.70 13.74 -13.02
CA VAL A 70 0.46 13.87 -13.81
C VAL A 70 -0.74 14.17 -12.92
N LEU A 71 -0.79 13.57 -11.72
CA LEU A 71 -1.93 13.66 -10.81
C LEU A 71 -1.92 14.94 -9.96
N ARG A 72 -0.74 15.48 -9.64
CA ARG A 72 -0.56 16.64 -8.75
C ARG A 72 -1.33 17.91 -9.16
N PRO A 73 -1.39 18.33 -10.45
CA PRO A 73 -2.16 19.51 -10.86
C PRO A 73 -3.67 19.41 -10.55
N TYR A 74 -4.16 18.20 -10.34
CA TYR A 74 -5.56 17.91 -10.02
C TYR A 74 -5.81 17.73 -8.52
N GLY A 75 -4.80 18.03 -7.68
CA GLY A 75 -4.91 17.90 -6.22
C GLY A 75 -4.90 16.45 -5.71
N ILE A 76 -4.47 15.50 -6.54
CA ILE A 76 -4.47 14.07 -6.21
C ILE A 76 -3.09 13.64 -5.72
N ARG A 77 -2.98 13.27 -4.44
CA ARG A 77 -1.76 12.67 -3.87
C ARG A 77 -1.69 11.18 -4.17
N VAL A 78 -0.48 10.67 -4.38
CA VAL A 78 -0.24 9.24 -4.57
C VAL A 78 0.12 8.56 -3.26
N TYR A 79 -0.41 7.35 -3.08
CA TYR A 79 -0.18 6.46 -1.94
C TYR A 79 0.23 5.09 -2.47
N LEU A 80 0.92 4.30 -1.65
CA LEU A 80 1.32 2.95 -2.00
C LEU A 80 0.84 1.95 -0.95
N SER A 81 0.29 0.84 -1.42
CA SER A 81 0.16 -0.36 -0.60
C SER A 81 1.54 -0.95 -0.36
N VAL A 82 1.90 -1.27 0.89
CA VAL A 82 3.19 -1.87 1.25
C VAL A 82 2.99 -3.15 2.05
N PRO A 83 3.69 -4.25 1.72
CA PRO A 83 3.67 -5.45 2.55
C PRO A 83 4.53 -5.21 3.80
N PHE A 84 4.09 -5.74 4.94
CA PHE A 84 4.82 -5.57 6.21
C PHE A 84 6.22 -6.19 6.17
N SER A 85 6.39 -7.25 5.38
CA SER A 85 7.66 -7.98 5.16
C SER A 85 8.66 -7.28 4.23
N ALA A 86 8.36 -6.09 3.71
CA ALA A 86 9.24 -5.36 2.80
C ALA A 86 10.70 -5.18 3.29
N PRO A 87 11.00 -4.98 4.60
CA PRO A 87 12.37 -4.94 5.10
C PRO A 87 13.19 -6.20 4.79
N ILE A 88 12.54 -7.37 4.74
CA ILE A 88 13.21 -8.64 4.41
C ILE A 88 13.48 -8.71 2.90
N THR A 89 12.44 -8.54 2.08
CA THR A 89 12.56 -8.76 0.63
C THR A 89 13.41 -7.69 -0.06
N VAL A 90 13.17 -6.42 0.26
CA VAL A 90 13.84 -5.28 -0.40
C VAL A 90 15.00 -4.76 0.45
N GLY A 91 14.87 -4.80 1.77
CA GLY A 91 15.94 -4.38 2.67
C GLY A 91 17.02 -5.42 2.92
N ARG A 92 16.76 -6.70 2.61
CA ARG A 92 17.64 -7.83 2.92
C ARG A 92 17.93 -7.97 4.43
N LEU A 93 17.01 -7.51 5.28
CA LEU A 93 17.05 -7.76 6.71
C LEU A 93 16.58 -9.18 7.01
N GLU A 94 17.04 -9.73 8.13
CA GLU A 94 16.61 -11.06 8.59
C GLU A 94 15.21 -11.05 9.22
N THR A 95 14.67 -9.87 9.55
CA THR A 95 13.39 -9.70 10.23
C THR A 95 12.63 -8.47 9.73
N ALA A 96 11.33 -8.46 9.97
CA ALA A 96 10.46 -7.29 9.84
C ALA A 96 9.77 -6.91 11.17
N ASP A 97 10.29 -7.37 12.31
CA ASP A 97 9.77 -6.97 13.63
C ASP A 97 9.84 -5.43 13.79
N PRO A 98 8.71 -4.73 13.98
CA PRO A 98 8.65 -3.27 14.03
C PRO A 98 9.43 -2.66 15.20
N LEU A 99 9.75 -3.44 16.23
CA LEU A 99 10.55 -2.97 17.36
C LEU A 99 12.07 -3.17 17.16
N THR A 100 12.48 -3.86 16.09
CA THR A 100 13.91 -4.04 15.79
C THR A 100 14.50 -2.72 15.25
N PRO A 101 15.57 -2.17 15.85
CA PRO A 101 16.15 -0.88 15.44
C PRO A 101 16.53 -0.80 13.95
N ALA A 102 17.04 -1.91 13.39
CA ALA A 102 17.39 -2.00 11.97
C ALA A 102 16.16 -1.86 11.06
N VAL A 103 15.01 -2.44 11.43
CA VAL A 103 13.74 -2.33 10.68
C VAL A 103 13.23 -0.89 10.71
N GLN A 104 13.27 -0.25 11.88
CA GLN A 104 12.87 1.16 12.01
C GLN A 104 13.77 2.09 11.19
N ALA A 105 15.09 1.87 11.24
CA ALA A 105 16.05 2.63 10.45
C ALA A 105 15.84 2.43 8.95
N TRP A 106 15.52 1.20 8.53
CA TRP A 106 15.20 0.88 7.14
C TRP A 106 13.95 1.63 6.67
N TRP A 107 12.86 1.62 7.44
CA TRP A 107 11.64 2.36 7.09
C TRP A 107 11.89 3.86 7.01
N ARG A 108 12.64 4.46 7.96
CA ARG A 108 13.03 5.88 7.89
C ARG A 108 13.79 6.19 6.60
N LYS A 109 14.80 5.39 6.26
CA LYS A 109 15.59 5.58 5.02
C LYS A 109 14.73 5.39 3.77
N LYS A 110 13.85 4.38 3.76
CA LYS A 110 12.98 4.09 2.62
C LYS A 110 11.96 5.21 2.41
N VAL A 111 11.34 5.70 3.46
CA VAL A 111 10.42 6.83 3.40
C VAL A 111 11.13 8.09 2.91
N ALA A 112 12.32 8.41 3.45
CA ALA A 112 13.12 9.53 2.96
C ALA A 112 13.42 9.43 1.46
N GLN A 113 13.74 8.22 0.97
CA GLN A 113 13.92 7.97 -0.46
C GLN A 113 12.63 8.20 -1.25
N ILE A 114 11.47 7.73 -0.77
CA ILE A 114 10.19 7.95 -1.44
C ILE A 114 9.88 9.44 -1.56
N TYR A 115 10.06 10.21 -0.48
CA TYR A 115 9.83 11.66 -0.50
C TYR A 115 10.84 12.41 -1.38
N HIS A 116 12.04 11.87 -1.58
CA HIS A 116 12.97 12.42 -2.58
C HIS A 116 12.41 12.28 -4.00
N TYR A 117 11.81 11.13 -4.35
CA TYR A 117 11.17 10.93 -5.66
C TYR A 117 9.82 11.65 -5.79
N VAL A 118 9.05 11.69 -4.71
CA VAL A 118 7.67 12.20 -4.65
C VAL A 118 7.50 13.11 -3.42
N PRO A 119 7.83 14.41 -3.53
CA PRO A 119 7.85 15.32 -2.38
C PRO A 119 6.50 15.49 -1.67
N ASP A 120 5.39 15.27 -2.36
CA ASP A 120 4.02 15.35 -1.87
C ASP A 120 3.37 13.96 -1.69
N PHE A 121 4.18 12.92 -1.49
CA PHE A 121 3.71 11.57 -1.22
C PHE A 121 2.70 11.54 -0.06
N GLY A 122 1.57 10.86 -0.28
CA GLY A 122 0.48 10.83 0.69
C GLY A 122 0.75 9.90 1.87
N GLY A 123 1.41 8.76 1.62
CA GLY A 123 1.70 7.76 2.64
C GLY A 123 1.34 6.34 2.22
N PHE A 124 1.12 5.47 3.21
CA PHE A 124 0.97 4.04 2.98
C PHE A 124 -0.45 3.52 3.23
N LEU A 125 -0.81 2.47 2.49
CA LEU A 125 -1.88 1.54 2.82
C LEU A 125 -1.25 0.20 3.23
N THR A 126 -1.73 -0.44 4.30
CA THR A 126 -1.17 -1.72 4.74
C THR A 126 -2.27 -2.71 5.05
N LYS A 127 -2.14 -3.92 4.48
CA LYS A 127 -2.86 -5.14 4.88
C LYS A 127 -1.84 -6.00 5.63
N ALA A 128 -2.13 -6.34 6.89
CA ALA A 128 -1.21 -7.08 7.76
C ALA A 128 -1.97 -8.11 8.60
N ASP A 129 -1.36 -9.28 8.78
CA ASP A 129 -1.93 -10.49 9.40
C ASP A 129 -3.37 -10.80 8.90
N SER A 130 -3.55 -10.83 7.59
CA SER A 130 -4.84 -11.15 6.97
C SER A 130 -4.64 -11.99 5.72
N GLU A 131 -5.36 -13.11 5.61
CA GLU A 131 -5.34 -14.00 4.43
C GLU A 131 -3.91 -14.44 4.05
N GLY A 132 -3.08 -14.74 5.05
CA GLY A 132 -1.68 -15.16 4.85
C GLY A 132 -0.66 -14.03 4.68
N GLU A 133 -1.10 -12.76 4.60
CA GLU A 133 -0.18 -11.63 4.51
C GLU A 133 0.61 -11.44 5.83
N PRO A 134 1.95 -11.26 5.76
CA PRO A 134 2.77 -10.98 6.92
C PRO A 134 2.33 -9.75 7.70
N GLY A 135 2.61 -9.74 9.00
CA GLY A 135 2.28 -8.62 9.87
C GLY A 135 2.96 -8.69 11.23
N PRO A 136 2.68 -7.72 12.11
CA PRO A 136 3.34 -7.63 13.41
C PRO A 136 3.08 -8.82 14.34
N GLU A 137 2.00 -9.58 14.17
CA GLU A 137 1.66 -10.68 15.10
C GLU A 137 2.61 -11.87 14.96
N GLN A 138 3.19 -12.06 13.77
CA GLN A 138 4.24 -13.05 13.54
C GLN A 138 5.48 -12.80 14.40
N TYR A 139 5.64 -11.58 14.91
CA TYR A 139 6.72 -11.16 15.79
C TYR A 139 6.25 -10.94 17.25
N GLY A 140 5.05 -11.39 17.60
CA GLY A 140 4.44 -11.16 18.91
C GLY A 140 4.16 -9.69 19.20
N ARG A 141 3.91 -8.88 18.16
CA ARG A 141 3.64 -7.43 18.26
C ARG A 141 2.18 -7.12 17.95
N THR A 142 1.72 -6.00 18.50
CA THR A 142 0.38 -5.48 18.26
C THR A 142 0.28 -4.77 16.92
N GLN A 143 -0.95 -4.62 16.40
CA GLN A 143 -1.22 -3.80 15.23
C GLN A 143 -0.76 -2.35 15.41
N ALA A 144 -0.94 -1.79 16.60
CA ALA A 144 -0.47 -0.45 16.92
C ALA A 144 1.06 -0.33 16.79
N GLN A 145 1.82 -1.31 17.29
CA GLN A 145 3.27 -1.33 17.14
C GLN A 145 3.69 -1.43 15.66
N GLY A 146 3.01 -2.26 14.86
CA GLY A 146 3.23 -2.35 13.41
C GLY A 146 2.89 -1.05 12.66
N ALA A 147 1.77 -0.40 12.98
CA ALA A 147 1.38 0.86 12.36
C ALA A 147 2.32 2.00 12.75
N ASN A 148 2.74 2.04 14.02
CA ASN A 148 3.54 3.13 14.56
C ASN A 148 4.94 3.21 13.94
N VAL A 149 5.58 2.09 13.56
CA VAL A 149 6.89 2.18 12.89
C VAL A 149 6.78 2.88 11.52
N LEU A 150 5.69 2.61 10.78
CA LEU A 150 5.42 3.28 9.51
C LEU A 150 5.05 4.75 9.72
N ALA A 151 4.18 5.03 10.70
CA ALA A 151 3.72 6.38 10.99
C ALA A 151 4.88 7.27 11.46
N GLN A 152 5.77 6.77 12.32
CA GLN A 152 6.97 7.49 12.77
C GLN A 152 7.92 7.80 11.61
N ALA A 153 8.05 6.89 10.64
CA ALA A 153 8.88 7.14 9.47
C ALA A 153 8.28 8.21 8.53
N LEU A 154 6.95 8.26 8.40
CA LEU A 154 6.22 9.25 7.57
C LEU A 154 6.03 10.61 8.25
N ALA A 155 6.04 10.68 9.58
CA ALA A 155 5.71 11.88 10.36
C ALA A 155 6.50 13.14 9.96
N PRO A 156 7.83 13.09 9.69
CA PRO A 156 8.59 14.29 9.28
C PRO A 156 8.12 14.91 7.96
N TYR A 157 7.35 14.18 7.17
CA TYR A 157 6.89 14.58 5.85
C TYR A 157 5.37 14.82 5.77
N GLY A 158 4.66 14.67 6.89
CA GLY A 158 3.20 14.80 6.94
C GLY A 158 2.43 13.69 6.22
N GLY A 159 3.07 12.54 5.97
CA GLY A 159 2.41 11.37 5.41
C GLY A 159 1.57 10.61 6.43
N ILE A 160 0.61 9.83 5.95
CA ILE A 160 -0.31 9.04 6.81
C ILE A 160 -0.16 7.53 6.57
N VAL A 161 -0.57 6.74 7.56
CA VAL A 161 -0.73 5.29 7.42
C VAL A 161 -2.22 4.96 7.46
N MET A 162 -2.72 4.45 6.35
CA MET A 162 -4.01 3.76 6.27
C MET A 162 -3.79 2.30 6.67
N TRP A 163 -4.01 1.99 7.94
CA TRP A 163 -3.91 0.63 8.45
C TRP A 163 -5.25 -0.10 8.30
N ARG A 164 -5.33 -1.13 7.46
CA ARG A 164 -6.59 -1.85 7.24
C ARG A 164 -6.93 -2.72 8.44
N THR A 165 -8.18 -2.65 8.88
CA THR A 165 -8.71 -3.49 9.97
C THR A 165 -9.39 -4.76 9.46
N PHE A 166 -9.41 -4.98 8.13
CA PHE A 166 -9.96 -6.21 7.53
C PHE A 166 -9.05 -7.38 7.87
N ARG A 167 -9.53 -8.21 8.80
CA ARG A 167 -8.79 -9.27 9.47
C ARG A 167 -9.73 -10.44 9.64
N LEU A 168 -9.25 -11.64 9.34
CA LEU A 168 -9.94 -12.88 9.64
C LEU A 168 -9.23 -13.49 10.85
N PHE A 169 -9.91 -13.52 12.00
CA PHE A 169 -9.44 -14.30 13.13
C PHE A 169 -9.72 -15.77 12.83
N ASP A 170 -8.70 -16.62 12.89
CA ASP A 170 -8.86 -18.07 12.83
C ASP A 170 -9.29 -18.63 14.19
N GLU A 171 -10.27 -17.96 14.83
CA GLU A 171 -10.79 -18.36 16.14
C GLU A 171 -12.06 -19.21 15.94
N PRO A 172 -12.14 -20.42 16.53
CA PRO A 172 -13.34 -21.27 16.44
C PRO A 172 -14.63 -20.56 16.91
N ALA A 173 -14.52 -19.60 17.83
CA ALA A 173 -15.64 -18.81 18.32
C ALA A 173 -16.26 -17.90 17.23
N PHE A 174 -15.45 -17.40 16.29
CA PHE A 174 -15.91 -16.53 15.21
C PHE A 174 -16.70 -17.29 14.13
N ARG A 175 -16.55 -18.61 14.01
CA ARG A 175 -17.40 -19.43 13.11
C ARG A 175 -18.87 -19.50 13.57
N ARG A 176 -19.15 -19.39 14.87
CA ARG A 176 -20.53 -19.52 15.39
C ARG A 176 -21.44 -18.34 15.02
N SER A 177 -20.89 -17.14 14.78
CA SER A 177 -21.69 -15.96 14.42
C SER A 177 -22.15 -15.95 12.95
N ARG A 178 -21.55 -16.77 12.06
CA ARG A 178 -21.99 -16.88 10.65
C ARG A 178 -23.06 -17.95 10.41
N HIS A 179 -23.23 -18.92 11.32
CA HIS A 179 -24.29 -19.95 11.20
C HIS A 179 -25.61 -19.58 11.88
N ALA A 180 -25.72 -18.40 12.50
CA ALA A 180 -26.97 -17.93 13.10
C ALA A 180 -27.92 -17.25 12.09
N GLY A 181 -27.56 -17.16 10.80
CA GLY A 181 -28.24 -16.32 9.82
C GLY A 181 -28.86 -17.03 8.61
N VAL A 182 -29.04 -18.36 8.59
CA VAL A 182 -29.96 -19.05 7.65
C VAL A 182 -30.46 -20.33 8.32
N ARG A 183 -31.49 -20.25 9.15
CA ARG A 183 -32.36 -21.41 9.39
C ARG A 183 -33.48 -21.31 8.35
N HIS A 184 -33.42 -22.14 7.32
CA HIS A 184 -34.60 -22.44 6.54
C HIS A 184 -35.61 -23.08 7.48
N LEU A 185 -36.76 -22.42 7.66
CA LEU A 185 -37.97 -23.07 8.14
C LEU A 185 -38.37 -24.08 7.06
N GLN A 186 -38.34 -25.36 7.40
CA GLN A 186 -39.15 -26.38 6.73
C GLN A 186 -40.55 -26.34 7.34
#